data_AF-A0AA50KG76-F1
#
_entry.id   AF-A0AA50KG76-F1
#
_cell.length_a   1.000
_cell.length_b   1.000
_cell.length_c   1.000
_cell.angle_alpha   90.00
_cell.angle_beta   90.00
_cell.angle_gamma   90.00
#
_symmetry.space_group_name_H-M   'P 1'
#
loop_
_entity.id
_entity.type
_entity.pdbx_description
1 polymer ?
#
loop_
_entity_poly.entity_id
_entity_poly.type
_entity_poly.pdbx_seq_one_letter_code
_entity_poly.pdbx_strand_id
1 'polypeptide(L)'
;MKLMKYCVSPSKLAWLRKEFGKDADGLMAAMDAAGTAYLDNLNALTELQKSERVSAEAENAIKAKTQLQAQRQWAYLWLQQRIALTTRIDDIELAALAVFEFQHVRIEVVEPSEFNTVLALLQAEQVLGFDTETRASFERGVQHPLSLIQIATANTCYLFQHAILGEQFIQLKALLEDETILKVGVGLRSDAHALRRQWGINVASTLDLNWALAQLGAEKEMGTRQLVAALLGARIDKPKKVTLSNWQLVPLSSAQIHYAAADALAALKCFNALITQLTPFYHASSAVKAALLIPSSLIMPLAKYFKDAE
;
A
#
# COMPACT_ATOMS: atom_id res chain seq x y z
N MET A 1 13.57 -8.76 -17.50
CA MET A 1 12.30 -8.07 -17.16
C MET A 1 11.23 -9.13 -16.88
N LYS A 2 10.06 -8.84 -16.27
CA LYS A 2 9.01 -9.86 -15.99
C LYS A 2 7.60 -9.46 -16.49
N LEU A 3 7.52 -8.69 -17.55
CA LEU A 3 6.29 -8.17 -18.16
C LEU A 3 5.21 -9.23 -18.44
N MET A 4 5.60 -10.35 -19.04
CA MET A 4 4.65 -11.40 -19.37
C MET A 4 4.15 -12.10 -18.12
N LYS A 5 4.97 -12.23 -17.07
CA LYS A 5 4.56 -12.86 -15.80
C LYS A 5 3.28 -12.21 -15.26
N TYR A 6 3.11 -10.93 -15.53
CA TYR A 6 2.03 -10.17 -14.95
C TYR A 6 0.97 -9.70 -15.96
N CYS A 7 1.25 -9.69 -17.26
CA CYS A 7 0.23 -9.56 -18.32
C CYS A 7 -0.55 -10.85 -18.56
N VAL A 8 -0.02 -11.99 -18.10
CA VAL A 8 -0.69 -13.29 -18.12
C VAL A 8 -1.31 -13.51 -16.74
N SER A 9 -2.64 -13.65 -16.69
CA SER A 9 -3.33 -13.86 -15.42
C SER A 9 -2.77 -15.09 -14.67
N PRO A 10 -2.79 -15.11 -13.32
CA PRO A 10 -2.28 -16.24 -12.54
C PRO A 10 -2.86 -17.59 -12.99
N SER A 11 -4.13 -17.62 -13.41
CA SER A 11 -4.80 -18.80 -13.95
C SER A 11 -4.18 -19.29 -15.26
N LYS A 12 -3.87 -18.37 -16.19
CA LYS A 12 -3.21 -18.70 -17.46
C LYS A 12 -1.75 -19.10 -17.23
N LEU A 13 -1.08 -18.50 -16.25
CA LEU A 13 0.30 -18.78 -15.92
C LEU A 13 0.44 -20.14 -15.23
N ALA A 14 -0.48 -20.46 -14.32
CA ALA A 14 -0.61 -21.79 -13.72
C ALA A 14 -0.93 -22.85 -14.78
N TRP A 15 -1.80 -22.53 -15.75
CA TRP A 15 -2.05 -23.40 -16.90
C TRP A 15 -0.80 -23.63 -17.74
N LEU A 16 -0.06 -22.58 -18.11
CA LEU A 16 1.20 -22.69 -18.85
C LEU A 16 2.23 -23.55 -18.11
N ARG A 17 2.38 -23.36 -16.79
CA ARG A 17 3.29 -24.17 -15.96
C ARG A 17 2.85 -25.63 -15.87
N LYS A 18 1.54 -25.90 -15.88
CA LYS A 18 1.01 -27.27 -15.93
C LYS A 18 1.33 -27.97 -17.24
N GLU A 19 1.22 -27.26 -18.37
CA GLU A 19 1.45 -27.82 -19.70
C GLU A 19 2.94 -27.93 -20.05
N PHE A 20 3.75 -26.93 -19.71
CA PHE A 20 5.15 -26.82 -20.14
C PHE A 20 6.19 -27.02 -19.02
N GLY A 21 5.78 -27.19 -17.76
CA GLY A 21 6.70 -27.41 -16.64
C GLY A 21 7.77 -26.31 -16.53
N LYS A 22 9.05 -26.71 -16.47
CA LYS A 22 10.19 -25.78 -16.37
C LYS A 22 10.39 -24.90 -17.60
N ASP A 23 9.88 -25.33 -18.76
CA ASP A 23 10.01 -24.56 -20.01
C ASP A 23 9.07 -23.35 -20.04
N ALA A 24 8.00 -23.36 -19.23
CA ALA A 24 7.12 -22.20 -19.06
C ALA A 24 7.88 -20.97 -18.56
N ASP A 25 8.76 -21.14 -17.56
CA ASP A 25 9.54 -20.02 -17.02
C ASP A 25 10.57 -19.50 -18.05
N GLY A 26 11.12 -20.38 -18.89
CA GLY A 26 12.01 -20.01 -20.00
C GLY A 26 11.31 -19.22 -21.10
N LEU A 27 10.10 -19.63 -21.51
CA LEU A 27 9.27 -18.90 -22.48
C LEU A 27 8.96 -17.49 -21.98
N MET A 28 8.56 -17.37 -20.71
CA MET A 28 8.24 -16.08 -20.10
C MET A 28 9.46 -15.16 -20.08
N ALA A 29 10.63 -15.68 -19.67
CA ALA A 29 11.88 -14.93 -19.68
C ALA A 29 12.27 -14.44 -21.09
N ALA A 30 12.05 -15.25 -22.13
CA ALA A 30 12.34 -14.87 -23.51
C ALA A 30 11.42 -13.75 -24.00
N MET A 31 10.12 -13.84 -23.73
CA MET A 31 9.16 -12.79 -24.10
C MET A 31 9.46 -11.47 -23.35
N ASP A 32 9.89 -11.57 -22.09
CA ASP A 32 10.30 -10.42 -21.32
C ASP A 32 11.57 -9.74 -21.87
N ALA A 33 12.56 -10.54 -22.29
CA ALA A 33 13.76 -10.02 -22.94
C ALA A 33 13.41 -9.30 -24.25
N ALA A 34 12.52 -9.87 -25.06
CA ALA A 34 12.04 -9.25 -26.30
C ALA A 34 11.32 -7.91 -26.04
N GLY A 35 10.47 -7.85 -25.02
CA GLY A 35 9.82 -6.61 -24.61
C GLY A 35 10.82 -5.54 -24.15
N THR A 36 11.88 -5.92 -23.42
CA THR A 36 12.94 -5.00 -22.97
C THR A 36 13.65 -4.40 -24.17
N ALA A 37 14.13 -5.26 -25.07
CA ALA A 37 14.91 -4.87 -26.25
C ALA A 37 14.13 -3.93 -27.19
N TYR A 38 12.81 -4.16 -27.34
CA TYR A 38 11.96 -3.28 -28.13
C TYR A 38 11.97 -1.83 -27.61
N LEU A 39 11.98 -1.65 -26.29
CA LEU A 39 11.94 -0.33 -25.64
C LEU A 39 13.30 0.34 -25.60
N ASP A 40 14.36 -0.44 -25.35
CA ASP A 40 15.73 0.06 -25.42
C ASP A 40 16.04 0.59 -26.82
N ASN A 41 15.58 -0.12 -27.87
CA ASN A 41 15.71 0.33 -29.26
C ASN A 41 14.90 1.62 -29.54
N LEU A 42 13.69 1.72 -28.99
CA LEU A 42 12.89 2.95 -29.05
C LEU A 42 13.64 4.15 -28.45
N ASN A 43 14.42 3.94 -27.38
CA ASN A 43 15.23 5.00 -26.75
C ASN A 43 16.49 5.34 -27.58
N ALA A 44 17.20 4.34 -28.11
CA ALA A 44 18.45 4.52 -28.87
C ALA A 44 18.27 5.28 -30.21
N LEU A 45 17.13 5.10 -30.89
CA LEU A 45 16.80 5.81 -32.13
C LEU A 45 16.69 7.34 -31.95
N THR A 46 16.60 7.83 -30.70
CA THR A 46 16.42 9.25 -30.35
C THR A 46 17.75 10.02 -30.32
N GLU A 47 18.87 9.36 -30.02
CA GLU A 47 20.19 10.00 -29.89
C GLU A 47 20.88 10.22 -31.25
N LEU A 48 20.61 9.37 -32.23
CA LEU A 48 21.20 9.49 -33.58
C LEU A 48 20.60 10.67 -34.38
N GLN A 49 19.33 11.02 -34.16
CA GLN A 49 18.63 12.08 -34.92
C GLN A 49 18.95 13.51 -34.47
N LYS A 50 19.64 13.71 -33.34
CA LYS A 50 20.06 15.05 -32.86
C LYS A 50 21.29 15.61 -33.59
N SER A 51 21.93 14.83 -34.47
CA SER A 51 23.24 15.16 -35.07
C SER A 51 23.19 15.85 -36.44
N GLU A 52 22.01 16.02 -37.05
CA GLU A 52 21.87 16.66 -38.37
C GLU A 52 21.23 18.05 -38.24
N ARG A 53 21.66 19.03 -39.05
CA ARG A 53 21.07 20.38 -39.09
C ARG A 53 19.69 20.32 -39.75
N VAL A 54 18.64 20.66 -39.01
CA VAL A 54 17.25 20.48 -39.44
C VAL A 54 16.51 21.83 -39.55
N SER A 55 15.61 21.98 -40.53
CA SER A 55 14.77 23.18 -40.71
C SER A 55 13.76 23.35 -39.57
N ALA A 56 13.23 24.56 -39.34
CA ALA A 56 12.28 24.85 -38.24
C ALA A 56 11.01 23.96 -38.23
N GLU A 57 10.50 23.56 -39.41
CA GLU A 57 9.37 22.63 -39.51
C GLU A 57 9.76 21.21 -39.07
N ALA A 58 10.96 20.77 -39.43
CA ALA A 58 11.46 19.47 -39.04
C ALA A 58 11.99 19.47 -37.58
N GLU A 59 12.41 20.61 -37.02
CA GLU A 59 12.61 20.77 -35.58
C GLU A 59 11.30 20.59 -34.78
N ASN A 60 10.19 21.16 -35.27
CA ASN A 60 8.88 20.97 -34.65
C ASN A 60 8.40 19.51 -34.77
N ALA A 61 8.63 18.86 -35.92
CA ALA A 61 8.31 17.44 -36.10
C ALA A 61 9.16 16.53 -35.18
N ILE A 62 10.45 16.85 -35.01
CA ILE A 62 11.35 16.16 -34.07
C ILE A 62 10.86 16.34 -32.64
N LYS A 63 10.57 17.58 -32.21
CA LYS A 63 10.03 17.87 -30.87
C LYS A 63 8.73 17.09 -30.59
N ALA A 64 7.80 17.09 -31.55
CA ALA A 64 6.55 16.35 -31.42
C ALA A 64 6.77 14.82 -31.32
N LYS A 65 7.70 14.28 -32.11
CA LYS A 65 8.07 12.85 -32.07
C LYS A 65 8.74 12.48 -30.74
N THR A 66 9.66 13.31 -30.24
CA THR A 66 10.32 13.12 -28.94
C THR A 66 9.31 13.19 -27.79
N GLN A 67 8.36 14.13 -27.83
CA GLN A 67 7.30 14.21 -26.82
C GLN A 67 6.40 12.96 -26.82
N LEU A 68 6.00 12.49 -28.01
CA LEU A 68 5.21 11.25 -28.14
C LEU A 68 5.97 10.02 -27.64
N GLN A 69 7.28 9.94 -27.88
CA GLN A 69 8.13 8.86 -27.37
C GLN A 69 8.23 8.90 -25.85
N ALA A 70 8.50 10.07 -25.25
CA ALA A 70 8.52 10.25 -23.80
C ALA A 70 7.17 9.85 -23.16
N GLN A 71 6.05 10.23 -23.78
CA GLN A 71 4.72 9.83 -23.34
C GLN A 71 4.54 8.30 -23.35
N ARG A 72 5.00 7.61 -24.40
CA ARG A 72 4.95 6.15 -24.49
C ARG A 72 5.83 5.48 -23.44
N GLN A 73 7.02 6.02 -23.19
CA GLN A 73 7.92 5.52 -22.14
C GLN A 73 7.27 5.62 -20.76
N TRP A 74 6.66 6.75 -20.43
CA TRP A 74 5.94 6.92 -19.17
C TRP A 74 4.71 6.01 -19.06
N ALA A 75 3.92 5.89 -20.13
CA ALA A 75 2.78 4.96 -20.16
C ALA A 75 3.22 3.51 -19.93
N TYR A 76 4.39 3.15 -20.46
CA TYR A 76 4.99 1.84 -20.29
C TYR A 76 5.49 1.60 -18.86
N LEU A 77 6.28 2.52 -18.30
CA LEU A 77 6.74 2.43 -16.91
C LEU A 77 5.54 2.38 -15.94
N TRP A 78 4.50 3.16 -16.26
CA TRP A 78 3.27 3.14 -15.50
C TRP A 78 2.58 1.78 -15.55
N LEU A 79 2.48 1.17 -16.74
CA LEU A 79 1.92 -0.17 -16.87
C LEU A 79 2.67 -1.17 -15.99
N GLN A 80 4.00 -1.14 -15.98
CA GLN A 80 4.82 -2.01 -15.13
C GLN A 80 4.56 -1.77 -13.64
N GLN A 81 4.57 -0.50 -13.22
CA GLN A 81 4.33 -0.12 -11.83
C GLN A 81 2.94 -0.57 -11.37
N ARG A 82 1.91 -0.27 -12.16
CA ARG A 82 0.52 -0.65 -11.88
C ARG A 82 0.39 -2.16 -11.72
N ILE A 83 1.00 -2.89 -12.64
CA ILE A 83 1.03 -4.35 -12.63
C ILE A 83 1.71 -4.90 -11.36
N ALA A 84 2.86 -4.36 -10.98
CA ALA A 84 3.60 -4.80 -9.80
C ALA A 84 2.78 -4.57 -8.51
N LEU A 85 2.03 -3.48 -8.44
CA LEU A 85 1.17 -3.13 -7.32
C LEU A 85 -0.08 -4.00 -7.22
N THR A 86 -0.66 -4.42 -8.35
CA THR A 86 -1.96 -5.11 -8.37
C THR A 86 -1.87 -6.62 -8.46
N THR A 87 -0.69 -7.16 -8.77
CA THR A 87 -0.52 -8.61 -8.89
C THR A 87 -0.16 -9.24 -7.57
N ARG A 88 -0.94 -10.23 -7.14
CA ARG A 88 -0.63 -11.05 -5.97
C ARG A 88 0.58 -11.94 -6.27
N ILE A 89 1.45 -12.09 -5.29
CA ILE A 89 2.53 -13.06 -5.37
C ILE A 89 2.10 -14.38 -4.72
N ASP A 90 2.62 -15.50 -5.22
CA ASP A 90 2.32 -16.81 -4.66
C ASP A 90 3.12 -17.07 -3.36
N ASP A 91 2.79 -18.16 -2.66
CA ASP A 91 3.38 -18.47 -1.36
C ASP A 91 4.88 -18.79 -1.44
N ILE A 92 5.36 -19.30 -2.59
CA ILE A 92 6.78 -19.60 -2.81
C ILE A 92 7.56 -18.30 -2.94
N GLU A 93 7.05 -17.37 -3.76
CA GLU A 93 7.65 -16.05 -3.93
C GLU A 93 7.60 -15.24 -2.64
N LEU A 94 6.49 -15.29 -1.92
CA LEU A 94 6.35 -14.62 -0.63
C LEU A 94 7.33 -15.16 0.42
N ALA A 95 7.58 -16.48 0.45
CA ALA A 95 8.54 -17.10 1.35
C ALA A 95 10.00 -16.74 1.02
N ALA A 96 10.30 -16.41 -0.24
CA ALA A 96 11.63 -16.01 -0.68
C ALA A 96 11.99 -14.55 -0.35
N LEU A 97 11.02 -13.71 0.03
CA LEU A 97 11.27 -12.33 0.42
C LEU A 97 11.95 -12.23 1.80
N ALA A 98 12.77 -11.20 1.96
CA ALA A 98 13.34 -10.85 3.26
C ALA A 98 12.23 -10.46 4.24
N VAL A 99 12.41 -10.79 5.52
CA VAL A 99 11.49 -10.37 6.58
C VAL A 99 11.57 -8.86 6.73
N PHE A 100 10.41 -8.21 6.79
CA PHE A 100 10.32 -6.79 7.05
C PHE A 100 10.52 -6.53 8.53
N GLU A 101 11.57 -5.80 8.86
CA GLU A 101 11.89 -5.41 10.24
C GLU A 101 11.49 -3.96 10.48
N PHE A 102 10.69 -3.74 11.52
CA PHE A 102 10.36 -2.39 11.99
C PHE A 102 11.52 -1.82 12.80
N GLN A 103 12.55 -1.35 12.12
CA GLN A 103 13.73 -0.78 12.78
C GLN A 103 13.41 0.56 13.45
N HIS A 104 13.97 0.77 14.64
CA HIS A 104 13.86 2.01 15.42
C HIS A 104 12.41 2.43 15.76
N VAL A 105 11.48 1.47 15.81
CA VAL A 105 10.09 1.73 16.21
C VAL A 105 9.88 1.39 17.68
N ARG A 106 9.27 2.32 18.42
CA ARG A 106 8.79 2.06 19.77
C ARG A 106 7.37 1.52 19.75
N ILE A 107 7.04 0.62 20.67
CA ILE A 107 5.68 0.11 20.85
C ILE A 107 5.28 0.40 22.29
N GLU A 108 4.18 1.14 22.45
CA GLU A 108 3.74 1.64 23.76
C GLU A 108 2.28 1.23 23.97
N VAL A 109 2.02 0.43 25.01
CA VAL A 109 0.65 0.20 25.50
C VAL A 109 0.28 1.39 26.35
N VAL A 110 -0.75 2.13 25.94
CA VAL A 110 -1.06 3.43 26.54
C VAL A 110 -1.76 3.22 27.87
N GLU A 111 -1.12 3.72 28.93
CA GLU A 111 -1.69 3.76 30.27
C GLU A 111 -2.58 5.01 30.46
N PRO A 112 -3.58 4.98 31.37
CA PRO A 112 -4.49 6.11 31.57
C PRO A 112 -3.80 7.43 31.92
N SER A 113 -2.66 7.36 32.63
CA SER A 113 -1.86 8.53 33.01
C SER A 113 -1.18 9.23 31.83
N GLU A 114 -0.93 8.52 30.74
CA GLU A 114 -0.18 9.02 29.58
C GLU A 114 -1.10 9.41 28.41
N PHE A 115 -2.36 8.99 28.47
CA PHE A 115 -3.33 9.11 27.39
C PHE A 115 -3.41 10.51 26.76
N ASN A 116 -3.54 11.57 27.56
CA ASN A 116 -3.68 12.94 27.04
C ASN A 116 -2.42 13.41 26.31
N THR A 117 -1.24 13.04 26.82
CA THR A 117 0.05 13.36 26.19
C THR A 117 0.17 12.64 24.85
N VAL A 118 -0.14 11.34 24.81
CA VAL A 118 -0.11 10.55 23.58
C VAL A 118 -1.13 11.09 22.57
N LEU A 119 -2.35 11.42 23.01
CA LEU A 119 -3.39 11.96 22.14
C LEU A 119 -2.94 13.28 21.48
N ALA A 120 -2.35 14.19 22.24
CA ALA A 120 -1.84 15.45 21.72
C ALA A 120 -0.69 15.25 20.70
N LEU A 121 0.19 14.27 20.94
CA LEU A 121 1.24 13.90 19.98
C LEU A 121 0.65 13.39 18.66
N LEU A 122 -0.35 12.50 18.74
CA LEU A 122 -1.02 11.95 17.57
C LEU A 122 -1.80 13.01 16.78
N GLN A 123 -2.35 14.02 17.45
CA GLN A 123 -3.05 15.13 16.81
C GLN A 123 -2.14 16.07 16.02
N ALA A 124 -0.82 16.02 16.23
CA ALA A 124 0.15 16.78 15.44
C ALA A 124 0.56 16.08 14.13
N GLU A 125 0.18 14.81 13.95
CA GLU A 125 0.52 14.02 12.78
C GLU A 125 -0.46 14.29 11.62
N GLN A 126 0.02 14.25 10.38
CA GLN A 126 -0.85 14.37 9.21
C GLN A 126 -1.42 13.03 8.74
N VAL A 127 -0.68 11.95 8.98
CA VAL A 127 -1.04 10.60 8.54
C VAL A 127 -0.69 9.61 9.63
N LEU A 128 -1.66 8.77 9.98
CA LEU A 128 -1.54 7.73 10.98
C LEU A 128 -1.84 6.36 10.36
N GLY A 129 -1.03 5.36 10.68
CA GLY A 129 -1.41 3.97 10.48
C GLY A 129 -2.47 3.57 11.50
N PHE A 130 -3.50 2.87 11.08
CA PHE A 130 -4.66 2.55 11.91
C PHE A 130 -5.13 1.11 11.66
N ASP A 131 -5.39 0.39 12.74
CA ASP A 131 -6.00 -0.94 12.74
C ASP A 131 -6.80 -1.15 14.03
N THR A 132 -7.59 -2.22 14.09
CA THR A 132 -8.30 -2.62 15.32
C THR A 132 -8.30 -4.12 15.55
N GLU A 133 -8.44 -4.53 16.82
CA GLU A 133 -8.54 -5.95 17.17
C GLU A 133 -9.74 -6.25 18.07
N THR A 134 -10.34 -7.41 17.82
CA THR A 134 -11.50 -7.96 18.56
C THR A 134 -11.18 -9.38 18.99
N ARG A 135 -11.67 -9.80 20.16
CA ARG A 135 -11.59 -11.22 20.54
C ARG A 135 -12.25 -12.07 19.46
N ALA A 136 -11.54 -13.08 18.95
CA ALA A 136 -12.12 -14.03 18.01
C ALA A 136 -13.27 -14.82 18.64
N SER A 137 -14.33 -15.05 17.85
CA SER A 137 -15.40 -15.99 18.19
C SER A 137 -15.31 -17.22 17.30
N PHE A 138 -15.44 -18.41 17.90
CA PHE A 138 -15.56 -19.69 17.19
C PHE A 138 -17.02 -20.14 17.05
N GLU A 139 -17.96 -19.36 17.58
CA GLU A 139 -19.40 -19.62 17.51
C GLU A 139 -20.03 -18.77 16.41
N ARG A 140 -20.82 -19.42 15.54
CA ARG A 140 -21.48 -18.75 14.42
C ARG A 140 -22.48 -17.70 14.93
N GLY A 141 -22.32 -16.46 14.48
CA GLY A 141 -23.21 -15.35 14.80
C GLY A 141 -22.83 -14.57 16.07
N VAL A 142 -21.83 -15.01 16.83
CA VAL A 142 -21.33 -14.29 17.99
C VAL A 142 -20.23 -13.33 17.56
N GLN A 143 -20.40 -12.04 17.85
CA GLN A 143 -19.40 -11.00 17.65
C GLN A 143 -19.00 -10.40 19.00
N HIS A 144 -17.70 -10.34 19.26
CA HIS A 144 -17.18 -9.68 20.45
C HIS A 144 -16.95 -8.18 20.19
N PRO A 145 -17.02 -7.34 21.24
CA PRO A 145 -16.72 -5.92 21.12
C PRO A 145 -15.25 -5.70 20.73
N LEU A 146 -15.01 -4.56 20.07
CA LEU A 146 -13.67 -4.07 19.78
C LEU A 146 -12.93 -3.87 21.10
N SER A 147 -11.69 -4.35 21.14
CA SER A 147 -10.90 -4.47 22.36
C SER A 147 -9.65 -3.60 22.35
N LEU A 148 -9.10 -3.33 21.15
CA LEU A 148 -7.83 -2.65 20.98
C LEU A 148 -7.87 -1.80 19.70
N ILE A 149 -7.35 -0.57 19.79
CA ILE A 149 -7.05 0.29 18.63
C ILE A 149 -5.54 0.46 18.56
N GLN A 150 -4.97 0.29 17.38
CA GLN A 150 -3.57 0.57 17.13
C GLN A 150 -3.42 1.83 16.29
N ILE A 151 -2.53 2.73 16.72
CA ILE A 151 -2.24 3.96 15.99
C ILE A 151 -0.73 4.08 15.81
N ALA A 152 -0.28 4.06 14.57
CA ALA A 152 1.12 4.15 14.22
C ALA A 152 1.48 5.54 13.66
N THR A 153 2.55 6.10 14.19
CA THR A 153 3.29 7.22 13.62
C THR A 153 4.51 6.68 12.85
N ALA A 154 5.38 7.56 12.34
CA ALA A 154 6.60 7.14 11.66
C ALA A 154 7.55 6.32 12.57
N ASN A 155 7.52 6.56 13.89
CA ASN A 155 8.54 6.09 14.84
C ASN A 155 7.97 5.38 16.09
N THR A 156 6.67 5.50 16.35
CA THR A 156 6.02 4.85 17.51
C THR A 156 4.66 4.28 17.11
N CYS A 157 4.34 3.08 17.59
CA CYS A 157 2.98 2.55 17.56
C CYS A 157 2.39 2.50 18.97
N TYR A 158 1.22 3.12 19.12
CA TYR A 158 0.47 3.21 20.36
C TYR A 158 -0.68 2.21 20.35
N LEU A 159 -0.79 1.43 21.42
CA LEU A 159 -1.80 0.39 21.62
C LEU A 159 -2.78 0.87 22.69
N PHE A 160 -3.97 1.29 22.27
CA PHE A 160 -5.03 1.73 23.16
C PHE A 160 -5.96 0.56 23.46
N GLN A 161 -5.81 -0.08 24.63
CA GLN A 161 -6.65 -1.22 25.02
C GLN A 161 -7.84 -0.75 25.86
N HIS A 162 -9.06 -1.08 25.44
CA HIS A 162 -10.28 -0.66 26.13
C HIS A 162 -10.33 -1.17 27.59
N ALA A 163 -9.85 -2.38 27.84
CA ALA A 163 -9.81 -2.96 29.19
C ALA A 163 -8.89 -2.22 30.17
N ILE A 164 -7.88 -1.49 29.68
CA ILE A 164 -6.96 -0.68 30.48
C ILE A 164 -7.51 0.74 30.65
N LEU A 165 -8.00 1.34 29.56
CA LEU A 165 -8.39 2.76 29.53
C LEU A 165 -9.82 3.01 30.04
N GLY A 166 -10.69 2.00 30.04
CA GLY A 166 -12.09 2.15 30.41
C GLY A 166 -12.79 3.26 29.61
N GLU A 167 -13.54 4.13 30.29
CA GLU A 167 -14.27 5.25 29.66
C GLU A 167 -13.36 6.24 28.91
N GLN A 168 -12.08 6.37 29.31
CA GLN A 168 -11.14 7.27 28.64
C GLN A 168 -10.90 6.86 27.18
N PHE A 169 -11.09 5.58 26.84
CA PHE A 169 -10.99 5.08 25.48
C PHE A 169 -11.87 5.85 24.49
N ILE A 170 -13.06 6.30 24.91
CA ILE A 170 -14.01 7.05 24.08
C ILE A 170 -13.43 8.40 23.64
N GLN A 171 -12.49 8.98 24.40
CA GLN A 171 -11.85 10.24 24.06
C GLN A 171 -11.00 10.16 22.78
N LEU A 172 -10.66 8.96 22.30
CA LEU A 172 -10.08 8.76 20.96
C LEU A 172 -10.97 9.27 19.83
N LYS A 173 -12.27 9.50 20.09
CA LYS A 173 -13.19 10.16 19.15
C LYS A 173 -12.60 11.46 18.60
N ALA A 174 -11.95 12.28 19.43
CA ALA A 174 -11.38 13.55 19.00
C ALA A 174 -10.29 13.38 17.91
N LEU A 175 -9.53 12.29 17.95
CA LEU A 175 -8.51 11.98 16.95
C LEU A 175 -9.09 11.25 15.73
N LEU A 176 -9.97 10.27 15.97
CA LEU A 176 -10.51 9.41 14.90
C LEU A 176 -11.51 10.15 14.00
N GLU A 177 -12.24 11.13 14.54
CA GLU A 177 -13.18 11.97 13.77
C GLU A 177 -12.50 13.20 13.15
N ASP A 178 -11.21 13.44 13.39
CA ASP A 178 -10.49 14.57 12.82
C ASP A 178 -10.31 14.39 11.29
N GLU A 179 -10.88 15.28 10.49
CA GLU A 179 -10.80 15.24 9.03
C GLU A 179 -9.42 15.65 8.48
N THR A 180 -8.64 16.38 9.27
CA THR A 180 -7.32 16.89 8.88
C THR A 180 -6.23 15.82 8.91
N ILE A 181 -6.44 14.78 9.73
CA ILE A 181 -5.53 13.66 9.94
C ILE A 181 -6.01 12.43 9.16
N LEU A 182 -5.20 11.93 8.23
CA LEU A 182 -5.53 10.74 7.46
C LEU A 182 -5.25 9.46 8.25
N LYS A 183 -6.25 8.58 8.36
CA LYS A 183 -6.10 7.24 8.92
C LYS A 183 -5.96 6.22 7.79
N VAL A 184 -4.80 5.58 7.70
CA VAL A 184 -4.50 4.59 6.66
C VAL A 184 -4.47 3.18 7.24
N GLY A 185 -5.11 2.24 6.57
CA GLY A 185 -5.22 0.85 7.03
C GLY A 185 -5.64 -0.11 5.94
N VAL A 186 -6.03 -1.32 6.34
CA VAL A 186 -6.36 -2.43 5.45
C VAL A 186 -7.70 -3.02 5.88
N GLY A 187 -8.74 -2.88 5.06
CA GLY A 187 -10.07 -3.40 5.40
C GLY A 187 -10.85 -2.53 6.40
N LEU A 188 -10.64 -1.22 6.37
CA LEU A 188 -11.11 -0.27 7.40
C LEU A 188 -12.63 -0.15 7.54
N ARG A 189 -13.37 -0.63 6.55
CA ARG A 189 -14.83 -0.52 6.55
C ARG A 189 -15.45 -1.24 7.74
N SER A 190 -14.99 -2.45 8.07
CA SER A 190 -15.49 -3.20 9.23
C SER A 190 -15.14 -2.49 10.54
N ASP A 191 -13.93 -1.98 10.65
CA ASP A 191 -13.45 -1.29 11.85
C ASP A 191 -14.26 -0.01 12.13
N ALA A 192 -14.47 0.81 11.10
CA ALA A 192 -15.26 2.03 11.21
C ALA A 192 -16.72 1.73 11.58
N HIS A 193 -17.31 0.66 11.02
CA HIS A 193 -18.66 0.24 11.41
C HIS A 193 -18.74 -0.24 12.86
N ALA A 194 -17.73 -1.00 13.33
CA ALA A 194 -17.66 -1.47 14.71
C ALA A 194 -17.52 -0.30 15.70
N LEU A 195 -16.62 0.64 15.43
CA LEU A 195 -16.41 1.85 16.22
C LEU A 195 -17.67 2.72 16.32
N ARG A 196 -18.35 2.94 15.18
CA ARG A 196 -19.61 3.69 15.14
C ARG A 196 -20.70 3.01 15.94
N ARG A 197 -20.86 1.69 15.80
CA ARG A 197 -21.88 0.91 16.51
C ARG A 197 -21.64 0.91 18.03
N GLN A 198 -20.39 0.76 18.45
CA GLN A 198 -20.06 0.54 19.85
C GLN A 198 -19.93 1.85 20.65
N TRP A 199 -19.34 2.89 20.07
CA TRP A 199 -19.04 4.14 20.78
C TRP A 199 -19.50 5.41 20.04
N GLY A 200 -20.22 5.28 18.92
CA GLY A 200 -20.66 6.45 18.15
C GLY A 200 -19.50 7.24 17.54
N ILE A 201 -18.35 6.60 17.30
CA ILE A 201 -17.16 7.19 16.68
C ILE A 201 -17.25 7.02 15.16
N ASN A 202 -17.30 8.11 14.42
CA ASN A 202 -17.32 8.13 12.96
C ASN A 202 -15.90 8.40 12.44
N VAL A 203 -15.13 7.35 12.17
CA VAL A 203 -13.77 7.51 11.66
C VAL A 203 -13.79 8.30 10.35
N ALA A 204 -13.26 9.53 10.39
CA ALA A 204 -13.24 10.46 9.27
C ALA A 204 -11.90 10.37 8.52
N SER A 205 -11.79 10.90 7.30
CA SER A 205 -10.51 10.96 6.55
C SER A 205 -9.74 9.64 6.57
N THR A 206 -10.29 8.62 5.91
CA THR A 206 -9.71 7.28 5.85
C THR A 206 -9.18 6.97 4.45
N LEU A 207 -8.09 6.21 4.38
CA LEU A 207 -7.62 5.59 3.16
C LEU A 207 -7.43 4.09 3.39
N ASP A 208 -8.27 3.29 2.74
CA ASP A 208 -8.08 1.86 2.69
C ASP A 208 -7.11 1.51 1.54
N LEU A 209 -6.01 0.82 1.87
CA LEU A 209 -5.01 0.42 0.88
C LEU A 209 -5.58 -0.54 -0.19
N ASN A 210 -6.55 -1.38 0.17
CA ASN A 210 -7.23 -2.23 -0.82
C ASN A 210 -8.09 -1.41 -1.78
N TRP A 211 -8.76 -0.36 -1.28
CA TRP A 211 -9.48 0.56 -2.15
C TRP A 211 -8.52 1.26 -3.12
N ALA A 212 -7.37 1.73 -2.61
CA ALA A 212 -6.36 2.40 -3.44
C ALA A 212 -5.82 1.48 -4.54
N LEU A 213 -5.47 0.23 -4.21
CA LEU A 213 -5.02 -0.76 -5.20
C LEU A 213 -6.14 -1.20 -6.15
N ALA A 214 -7.40 -1.23 -5.72
CA ALA A 214 -8.54 -1.49 -6.59
C ALA A 214 -8.69 -0.38 -7.64
N GLN A 215 -8.46 0.89 -7.28
CA GLN A 215 -8.41 1.99 -8.27
C GLN A 215 -7.33 1.75 -9.33
N LEU A 216 -6.23 1.10 -8.95
CA LEU A 216 -5.15 0.73 -9.87
C LEU A 216 -5.42 -0.55 -10.67
N GLY A 217 -6.54 -1.24 -10.43
CA GLY A 217 -6.94 -2.45 -11.15
C GLY A 217 -6.66 -3.78 -10.43
N ALA A 218 -6.45 -3.77 -9.11
CA ALA A 218 -6.39 -5.02 -8.35
C ALA A 218 -7.78 -5.70 -8.32
N GLU A 219 -7.85 -6.94 -8.82
CA GLU A 219 -9.12 -7.70 -8.89
C GLU A 219 -9.59 -8.24 -7.53
N LYS A 220 -8.66 -8.42 -6.57
CA LYS A 220 -8.93 -9.03 -5.27
C LYS A 220 -8.23 -8.27 -4.16
N GLU A 221 -8.94 -8.07 -3.05
CA GLU A 221 -8.38 -7.50 -1.84
C GLU A 221 -7.20 -8.32 -1.31
N MET A 222 -6.11 -7.62 -1.01
CA MET A 222 -4.89 -8.15 -0.42
C MET A 222 -4.92 -7.96 1.09
N GLY A 223 -4.59 -9.02 1.83
CA GLY A 223 -4.28 -8.88 3.26
C GLY A 223 -2.91 -8.23 3.45
N THR A 224 -2.60 -7.80 4.68
CA THR A 224 -1.35 -7.07 5.02
C THR A 224 -0.09 -7.75 4.47
N ARG A 225 -0.01 -9.10 4.52
CA ARG A 225 1.14 -9.85 3.96
C ARG A 225 1.39 -9.59 2.47
N GLN A 226 0.32 -9.55 1.68
CA GLN A 226 0.40 -9.33 0.23
C GLN A 226 0.66 -7.86 -0.08
N LEU A 227 0.11 -6.93 0.72
CA LEU A 227 0.39 -5.50 0.58
C LEU A 227 1.86 -5.17 0.88
N VAL A 228 2.42 -5.69 1.99
CA VAL A 228 3.84 -5.53 2.31
C VAL A 228 4.71 -6.09 1.18
N ALA A 229 4.35 -7.24 0.62
CA ALA A 229 5.10 -7.80 -0.49
C ALA A 229 5.04 -6.94 -1.76
N ALA A 230 3.85 -6.48 -2.15
CA ALA A 230 3.65 -5.68 -3.35
C ALA A 230 4.27 -4.27 -3.24
N LEU A 231 4.17 -3.64 -2.05
CA LEU A 231 4.58 -2.25 -1.84
C LEU A 231 5.99 -2.11 -1.27
N LEU A 232 6.46 -3.06 -0.46
CA LEU A 232 7.75 -2.98 0.24
C LEU A 232 8.75 -4.01 -0.26
N GLY A 233 8.34 -4.97 -1.10
CA GLY A 233 9.23 -6.04 -1.56
C GLY A 233 9.73 -6.94 -0.43
N ALA A 234 8.98 -7.02 0.67
CA ALA A 234 9.35 -7.76 1.89
C ALA A 234 8.18 -8.61 2.39
N ARG A 235 8.43 -9.51 3.34
CA ARG A 235 7.37 -10.32 3.99
C ARG A 235 7.23 -9.97 5.46
N ILE A 236 5.99 -10.02 5.95
CA ILE A 236 5.71 -10.05 7.39
C ILE A 236 5.12 -11.41 7.76
N ASP A 237 5.48 -11.90 8.94
CA ASP A 237 4.95 -13.14 9.47
C ASP A 237 3.76 -12.85 10.39
N LYS A 238 2.58 -13.36 10.00
CA LYS A 238 1.31 -13.20 10.73
C LYS A 238 0.81 -14.56 11.22
N PRO A 239 1.25 -15.04 12.40
CA PRO A 239 0.82 -16.33 12.91
C PRO A 239 -0.67 -16.30 13.25
N LYS A 240 -1.46 -17.18 12.61
CA LYS A 240 -2.93 -17.28 12.83
C LYS A 240 -3.32 -17.42 14.29
N LYS A 241 -2.47 -18.05 15.12
CA LYS A 241 -2.67 -18.20 16.56
C LYS A 241 -2.80 -16.85 17.28
N VAL A 242 -2.09 -15.82 16.84
CA VAL A 242 -2.15 -14.47 17.43
C VAL A 242 -3.36 -13.70 16.88
N THR A 243 -3.59 -13.75 15.56
CA THR A 243 -4.77 -13.14 14.92
C THR A 243 -6.09 -13.63 15.55
N LEU A 244 -6.18 -14.91 15.89
CA LEU A 244 -7.38 -15.52 16.49
C LEU A 244 -7.33 -15.57 18.03
N SER A 245 -6.49 -14.73 18.65
CA SER A 245 -6.31 -14.72 20.10
C SER A 245 -7.41 -13.91 20.82
N ASN A 246 -7.39 -13.97 22.15
CA ASN A 246 -8.27 -13.16 22.98
C ASN A 246 -7.63 -11.80 23.29
N TRP A 247 -8.02 -10.77 22.54
CA TRP A 247 -7.55 -9.39 22.67
C TRP A 247 -8.14 -8.62 23.87
N GLN A 248 -9.05 -9.24 24.62
CA GLN A 248 -9.60 -8.67 25.87
C GLN A 248 -8.74 -9.00 27.09
N LEU A 249 -7.74 -9.88 26.95
CA LEU A 249 -6.88 -10.27 28.07
C LEU A 249 -5.97 -9.11 28.48
N VAL A 250 -5.84 -8.93 29.79
CA VAL A 250 -4.93 -7.98 30.42
C VAL A 250 -3.98 -8.77 31.34
N PRO A 251 -2.65 -8.59 31.20
CA PRO A 251 -1.97 -7.80 30.17
C PRO A 251 -2.02 -8.50 28.80
N LEU A 252 -1.83 -7.73 27.71
CA LEU A 252 -1.53 -8.30 26.40
C LEU A 252 -0.20 -9.06 26.44
N SER A 253 -0.13 -10.20 25.74
CA SER A 253 1.13 -10.91 25.58
C SER A 253 2.09 -10.16 24.67
N SER A 254 3.40 -10.39 24.83
CA SER A 254 4.41 -9.81 23.92
C SER A 254 4.12 -10.12 22.44
N ALA A 255 3.63 -11.33 22.13
CA ALA A 255 3.25 -11.69 20.76
C ALA A 255 2.07 -10.85 20.22
N GLN A 256 1.06 -10.56 21.05
CA GLN A 256 -0.06 -9.69 20.69
C GLN A 256 0.40 -8.25 20.49
N ILE A 257 1.26 -7.73 21.37
CA ILE A 257 1.80 -6.36 21.27
C ILE A 257 2.55 -6.17 19.95
N HIS A 258 3.48 -7.08 19.62
CA HIS A 258 4.25 -6.99 18.38
C HIS A 258 3.39 -7.17 17.13
N TYR A 259 2.43 -8.10 17.16
CA TYR A 259 1.52 -8.32 16.04
C TYR A 259 0.65 -7.08 15.78
N ALA A 260 0.02 -6.54 16.83
CA ALA A 260 -0.86 -5.38 16.74
C ALA A 260 -0.11 -4.16 16.21
N ALA A 261 1.10 -3.92 16.73
CA ALA A 261 1.94 -2.84 16.24
C ALA A 261 2.32 -3.04 14.77
N ALA A 262 2.69 -4.26 14.37
CA ALA A 262 3.09 -4.57 13.01
C ALA A 262 1.98 -4.26 11.99
N ASP A 263 0.71 -4.46 12.32
CA ASP A 263 -0.38 -4.20 11.38
C ASP A 263 -0.59 -2.71 11.09
N ALA A 264 -0.68 -1.87 12.12
CA ALA A 264 -0.79 -0.42 11.93
C ALA A 264 0.48 0.18 11.31
N LEU A 265 1.67 -0.27 11.71
CA LEU A 265 2.94 0.18 11.11
C LEU A 265 3.04 -0.25 9.65
N ALA A 266 2.67 -1.49 9.32
CA ALA A 266 2.70 -1.98 7.94
C ALA A 266 1.77 -1.16 7.05
N ALA A 267 0.57 -0.79 7.53
CA ALA A 267 -0.33 0.08 6.79
C ALA A 267 0.31 1.44 6.47
N LEU A 268 0.91 2.10 7.47
CA LEU A 268 1.57 3.40 7.26
C LEU A 268 2.79 3.29 6.32
N LYS A 269 3.63 2.26 6.48
CA LYS A 269 4.79 2.05 5.60
C LYS A 269 4.35 1.73 4.16
N CYS A 270 3.33 0.89 3.98
CA CYS A 270 2.74 0.60 2.68
C CYS A 270 2.18 1.86 2.01
N PHE A 271 1.49 2.72 2.76
CA PHE A 271 1.02 4.01 2.26
C PHE A 271 2.17 4.89 1.76
N ASN A 272 3.21 5.09 2.58
CA ASN A 272 4.36 5.91 2.22
C ASN A 272 5.07 5.36 0.97
N ALA A 273 5.17 4.02 0.86
CA ALA A 273 5.72 3.37 -0.31
C ALA A 273 4.84 3.55 -1.55
N LEU A 274 3.51 3.46 -1.41
CA LEU A 274 2.57 3.74 -2.49
C LEU A 274 2.74 5.17 -3.01
N ILE A 275 2.75 6.16 -2.11
CA ILE A 275 2.96 7.57 -2.47
C ILE A 275 4.30 7.74 -3.20
N THR A 276 5.38 7.20 -2.65
CA THR A 276 6.72 7.25 -3.28
C THR A 276 6.71 6.65 -4.69
N GLN A 277 6.12 5.47 -4.85
CA GLN A 277 6.06 4.78 -6.15
C GLN A 277 5.15 5.47 -7.17
N LEU A 278 4.12 6.19 -6.72
CA LEU A 278 3.21 6.93 -7.58
C LEU A 278 3.71 8.35 -7.92
N THR A 279 4.58 8.94 -7.11
CA THR A 279 5.06 10.33 -7.27
C THR A 279 5.64 10.63 -8.65
N PRO A 280 6.53 9.79 -9.24
CA PRO A 280 7.05 10.05 -10.59
C PRO A 280 5.95 10.11 -11.66
N PHE A 281 4.93 9.25 -11.55
CA PHE A 281 3.82 9.18 -12.51
C PHE A 281 2.81 10.31 -12.32
N TYR A 282 2.63 10.78 -11.09
CA TYR A 282 1.86 11.99 -10.78
C TYR A 282 2.47 13.21 -11.49
N HIS A 283 3.78 13.43 -11.31
CA HIS A 283 4.48 14.56 -11.93
C HIS A 283 4.58 14.44 -13.46
N ALA A 284 4.81 13.24 -13.98
CA ALA A 284 4.81 13.00 -15.43
C ALA A 284 3.46 13.32 -16.08
N SER A 285 2.35 13.03 -15.39
CA SER A 285 1.00 13.35 -15.87
C SER A 285 0.77 14.86 -15.99
N SER A 286 1.34 15.65 -15.07
CA SER A 286 1.27 17.12 -15.10
C SER A 286 2.15 17.75 -16.19
N ALA A 287 3.33 17.16 -16.45
CA ALA A 287 4.31 17.73 -17.39
C ALA A 287 3.95 17.52 -18.88
N VAL A 288 3.31 16.39 -19.25
CA VAL A 288 3.23 15.97 -20.66
C VAL A 288 1.95 16.46 -21.38
N LYS A 289 1.05 17.21 -20.73
CA LYS A 289 -0.32 17.52 -21.25
C LYS A 289 -1.02 16.26 -21.82
N ALA A 290 -0.76 15.12 -21.19
CA ALA A 290 -1.26 13.82 -21.62
C ALA A 290 -2.42 13.36 -20.73
N ALA A 291 -3.09 12.28 -21.14
CA ALA A 291 -4.04 11.56 -20.28
C ALA A 291 -3.34 11.20 -18.95
N LEU A 292 -4.05 11.41 -17.83
CA LEU A 292 -3.56 11.06 -16.50
C LEU A 292 -3.16 9.58 -16.47
N LEU A 293 -1.93 9.30 -16.04
CA LEU A 293 -1.45 7.92 -15.89
C LEU A 293 -2.17 7.27 -14.71
N ILE A 294 -2.20 7.97 -13.58
CA ILE A 294 -2.89 7.52 -12.37
C ILE A 294 -4.37 7.93 -12.47
N PRO A 295 -5.32 7.05 -12.15
CA PRO A 295 -6.75 7.40 -12.13
C PRO A 295 -7.06 8.60 -11.23
N SER A 296 -7.89 9.53 -11.73
CA SER A 296 -8.27 10.75 -10.98
C SER A 296 -8.93 10.45 -9.64
N SER A 297 -9.68 9.34 -9.56
CA SER A 297 -10.30 8.87 -8.32
C SER A 297 -9.28 8.62 -7.20
N LEU A 298 -8.06 8.22 -7.56
CA LEU A 298 -6.96 8.01 -6.62
C LEU A 298 -6.15 9.29 -6.40
N ILE A 299 -5.93 10.10 -7.46
CA ILE A 299 -5.18 11.35 -7.35
C ILE A 299 -5.89 12.34 -6.41
N MET A 300 -7.19 12.56 -6.57
CA MET A 300 -7.92 13.60 -5.83
C MET A 300 -7.71 13.54 -4.31
N PRO A 301 -7.89 12.39 -3.63
CA PRO A 301 -7.64 12.30 -2.20
C PRO A 301 -6.15 12.30 -1.81
N LEU A 302 -5.24 12.03 -2.76
CA LEU A 302 -3.81 11.84 -2.47
C LEU A 302 -2.91 13.01 -2.88
N ALA A 303 -3.43 13.99 -3.63
CA ALA A 303 -2.65 15.04 -4.26
C ALA A 303 -1.69 15.75 -3.29
N LYS A 304 -2.14 16.05 -2.07
CA LYS A 304 -1.36 16.74 -1.05
C LYS A 304 -0.19 15.93 -0.45
N TYR A 305 -0.12 14.63 -0.71
CA TYR A 305 0.94 13.76 -0.19
C TYR A 305 2.05 13.51 -1.22
N PHE A 306 1.83 13.84 -2.50
CA PHE A 306 2.90 13.81 -3.49
C PHE A 306 3.81 15.02 -3.24
N LYS A 307 5.02 14.76 -2.74
CA LYS A 307 6.03 15.80 -2.58
C LYS A 307 6.57 16.21 -3.96
N ASP A 308 6.90 17.48 -4.10
CA ASP A 308 7.66 17.94 -5.27
C ASP A 308 9.04 17.27 -5.26
N ALA A 309 9.55 16.94 -6.46
CA ALA A 309 10.91 16.44 -6.58
C ALA A 309 11.88 17.57 -6.19
N GLU A 310 12.68 17.36 -5.14
CA GLU A 310 13.85 18.21 -4.84
C GLU A 310 14.91 18.12 -5.94
#